data_AF-A0A9W7HGG4-F1
#
_entry.id   AF-A0A9W7HGG4-F1
#
_cell.length_a   1.000
_cell.length_b   1.000
_cell.length_c   1.000
_cell.angle_alpha   90.00
_cell.angle_beta   90.00
_cell.angle_gamma   90.00
#
_symmetry.space_group_name_H-M   'P 1'
#
loop_
_entity.id
_entity.type
_entity.pdbx_description
1 polymer ?
#
loop_
_entity_poly.entity_id
_entity_poly.type
_entity_poly.pdbx_seq_one_letter_code
_entity_poly.pdbx_strand_id
1 'polypeptide(L)'
;MDVKSTFLNGVLEEEVYVEQPPGYVKKGAEGKVLKLKKALYGLKQAPRAWNTRIDQYFKSHGFLQCPYENALYVKVKNGDMLVVALYVDDLIFMGSNCEMIDEFKKAMVGEFEMKDLGLMFYFLGLEIKQGDGGIFVSQETYAKEILRRFKMEDCKPVSTPVDCGVKLSRHDMGKVIDATLYKSLVGCLRYLTCTRPDILYAVGLVSRFMEEPRATHWKTIKWILCYVQGTLSLGLFYSSSTNKLAIFGYSDSDWDGDINERKNTSGFAFCMRDAAFTWVSKKQHIITLLTCEAEYVAAAACVCHVIWLRRLLKEINFIQDEATQIYLDSKSAIELAKNPVHHERNKHIDVRFHFIREQVKEKILS
;
A
#
# COMPACT_ATOMS: atom_id res chain seq x y z
N MET A 1 -6.14 14.02 -12.75
CA MET A 1 -5.62 15.31 -13.26
C MET A 1 -4.24 15.51 -12.68
N ASP A 2 -3.37 16.21 -13.39
CA ASP A 2 -1.97 16.43 -12.99
C ASP A 2 -1.69 17.94 -12.87
N VAL A 3 -1.06 18.36 -11.78
CA VAL A 3 -0.70 19.75 -11.50
C VAL A 3 0.69 20.02 -12.06
N LYS A 4 0.78 20.90 -13.06
CA LYS A 4 2.09 21.28 -13.60
C LYS A 4 2.87 22.15 -12.63
N SER A 5 4.19 21.96 -12.64
CA SER A 5 5.13 22.78 -11.86
C SER A 5 4.74 22.87 -10.39
N THR A 6 4.29 21.75 -9.83
CA THR A 6 3.60 21.57 -8.55
C THR A 6 4.23 22.36 -7.41
N PHE A 7 5.56 22.23 -7.25
CA PHE A 7 6.28 22.91 -6.18
C PHE A 7 6.38 24.42 -6.38
N LEU A 8 6.31 24.91 -7.62
CA LEU A 8 6.30 26.36 -7.91
C LEU A 8 4.99 27.02 -7.47
N ASN A 9 3.96 26.25 -7.14
CA ASN A 9 2.71 26.77 -6.59
C ASN A 9 2.78 26.96 -5.07
N GLY A 10 3.75 26.33 -4.39
CA GLY A 10 3.96 26.48 -2.95
C GLY A 10 4.52 27.86 -2.58
N VAL A 11 3.93 28.50 -1.58
CA VAL A 11 4.45 29.74 -1.00
C VAL A 11 5.41 29.38 0.13
N LEU A 12 6.60 29.99 0.14
CA LEU A 12 7.57 29.78 1.22
C LEU A 12 7.23 30.71 2.39
N GLU A 13 7.17 30.14 3.59
CA GLU A 13 7.05 30.90 4.83
C GLU A 13 8.43 31.37 5.32
N GLU A 14 9.47 30.58 5.06
CA GLU A 14 10.84 30.90 5.43
C GLU A 14 11.52 31.82 4.40
N GLU A 15 12.46 32.63 4.88
CA GLU A 15 13.34 33.39 4.00
C GLU A 15 14.44 32.51 3.42
N VAL A 16 14.26 32.11 2.17
CA VAL A 16 15.27 31.35 1.41
C VAL A 16 15.91 32.27 0.39
N TYR A 17 17.24 32.33 0.42
CA TYR A 17 18.06 33.04 -0.56
C TYR A 17 18.84 32.03 -1.39
N VAL A 18 18.98 32.30 -2.69
CA VAL A 18 19.76 31.50 -3.62
C VAL A 18 20.77 32.36 -4.35
N GLU A 19 21.87 31.76 -4.78
CA GLU A 19 22.81 32.40 -5.68
C GLU A 19 22.13 32.74 -7.01
N GLN A 20 22.65 33.75 -7.68
CA GLN A 20 22.17 34.11 -9.02
C GLN A 20 22.46 32.94 -9.98
N PRO A 21 21.45 32.47 -10.74
CA PRO A 21 21.65 31.34 -11.63
C PRO A 21 22.67 31.68 -12.73
N PRO A 22 23.47 30.71 -13.18
CA PRO A 22 24.42 30.90 -14.28
C PRO A 22 23.73 31.54 -15.51
N GLY A 23 24.35 32.56 -16.09
CA GLY A 23 23.81 33.31 -17.24
C GLY A 23 22.87 34.47 -16.88
N TYR A 24 22.42 34.59 -15.63
CA TYR A 24 21.57 35.69 -15.14
C TYR A 24 22.27 36.57 -14.09
N VAL A 25 23.57 36.33 -13.85
CA VAL A 25 24.36 37.12 -12.90
C VAL A 25 24.44 38.56 -13.39
N LYS A 26 23.95 39.50 -12.57
CA LYS A 26 23.94 40.92 -12.93
C LYS A 26 25.35 41.50 -12.75
N LYS A 27 25.91 42.02 -13.84
CA LYS A 27 27.24 42.65 -13.87
C LYS A 27 27.32 43.80 -12.86
N GLY A 28 28.33 43.79 -12.00
CA GLY A 28 28.52 44.74 -10.88
C GLY A 28 27.67 44.43 -9.63
N ALA A 29 26.95 43.32 -9.60
CA ALA A 29 26.17 42.86 -8.46
C ALA A 29 26.35 41.35 -8.23
N GLU A 30 27.51 40.81 -8.57
CA GLU A 30 27.83 39.37 -8.55
C GLU A 30 27.68 38.77 -7.14
N GLY A 31 27.99 39.53 -6.09
CA GLY A 31 27.84 39.10 -4.70
C GLY A 31 26.42 39.16 -4.14
N LYS A 32 25.41 39.58 -4.92
CA LYS A 32 24.02 39.59 -4.46
C LYS A 32 23.37 38.22 -4.61
N VAL A 33 22.41 37.95 -3.74
CA VAL A 33 21.58 36.74 -3.75
C VAL A 33 20.13 37.10 -4.09
N LEU A 34 19.37 36.13 -4.60
CA LEU A 34 17.95 36.27 -4.90
C LEU A 34 17.12 35.69 -3.77
N LYS A 35 16.14 36.46 -3.26
CA LYS A 35 15.13 35.95 -2.32
C LYS A 35 14.05 35.18 -3.07
N LEU A 36 13.83 33.92 -2.71
CA LEU A 36 12.74 33.13 -3.27
C LEU A 36 11.41 33.55 -2.67
N LYS A 37 10.43 33.81 -3.54
CA LYS A 37 9.03 34.11 -3.14
C LYS A 37 8.13 32.87 -3.16
N LYS A 38 8.49 31.87 -3.97
CA LYS A 38 7.79 30.59 -4.12
C LYS A 38 8.81 29.46 -4.03
N ALA A 39 8.32 28.27 -3.72
CA ALA A 39 9.15 27.08 -3.64
C ALA A 39 9.75 26.74 -5.03
N LEU A 40 10.98 26.23 -5.02
CA LEU A 40 11.68 25.72 -6.19
C LEU A 40 11.93 24.22 -6.01
N TYR A 41 12.06 23.51 -7.14
CA TYR A 41 12.52 22.12 -7.15
C TYR A 41 13.89 22.00 -6.47
N GLY A 42 14.04 20.97 -5.64
CA GLY A 42 15.25 20.72 -4.86
C GLY A 42 15.25 21.35 -3.45
N LEU A 43 14.33 22.26 -3.14
CA LEU A 43 14.17 22.74 -1.76
C LEU A 43 13.53 21.67 -0.89
N LYS A 44 14.09 21.45 0.30
CA LYS A 44 13.52 20.53 1.31
C LYS A 44 12.10 20.95 1.76
N GLN A 45 11.78 22.23 1.68
CA GLN A 45 10.48 22.80 2.08
C GLN A 45 9.43 22.71 0.97
N ALA A 46 9.84 22.54 -0.30
CA ALA A 46 8.95 22.63 -1.44
C ALA A 46 7.74 21.67 -1.39
N PRO A 47 7.91 20.37 -1.03
CA PRO A 47 6.78 19.46 -0.93
C PRO A 47 5.77 19.88 0.15
N ARG A 48 6.26 20.39 1.29
CA ARG A 48 5.41 20.86 2.38
C ARG A 48 4.65 22.12 1.98
N ALA A 49 5.34 23.10 1.39
CA ALA A 49 4.74 24.35 0.92
C ALA A 49 3.62 24.09 -0.10
N TRP A 50 3.84 23.13 -1.02
CA TRP A 50 2.81 22.69 -1.94
C TRP A 50 1.62 22.03 -1.21
N ASN A 51 1.88 21.05 -0.36
CA ASN A 51 0.82 20.33 0.35
C ASN A 51 -0.04 21.28 1.19
N THR A 52 0.57 22.25 1.88
CA THR A 52 -0.15 23.29 2.63
C THR A 52 -1.03 24.14 1.72
N ARG A 53 -0.53 24.54 0.54
CA ARG A 53 -1.28 25.38 -0.41
C ARG A 53 -2.53 24.68 -0.96
N ILE A 54 -2.41 23.42 -1.37
CA ILE A 54 -3.54 22.66 -1.90
C ILE A 54 -4.52 22.24 -0.80
N ASP A 55 -4.03 21.92 0.39
CA ASP A 55 -4.86 21.63 1.56
C ASP A 55 -5.74 22.83 1.95
N GLN A 56 -5.16 24.02 2.03
CA GLN A 56 -5.89 25.26 2.29
C GLN A 56 -6.95 25.54 1.21
N TYR A 57 -6.61 25.27 -0.05
CA TYR A 57 -7.56 25.39 -1.16
C TYR A 57 -8.73 24.43 -1.02
N PHE A 58 -8.48 23.14 -0.78
CA PHE A 58 -9.54 22.16 -0.60
C PHE A 58 -10.45 22.51 0.59
N LYS A 59 -9.86 22.89 1.73
CA LYS A 59 -10.63 23.30 2.92
C LYS A 59 -11.50 24.53 2.65
N SER A 60 -10.99 25.54 1.95
CA SER A 60 -11.78 26.73 1.61
C SER A 60 -12.90 26.45 0.61
N HIS A 61 -12.79 25.37 -0.17
CA HIS A 61 -13.79 24.93 -1.16
C HIS A 61 -14.72 23.83 -0.64
N GLY A 62 -14.78 23.64 0.68
CA GLY A 62 -15.73 22.74 1.35
C GLY A 62 -15.37 21.26 1.30
N PHE A 63 -14.10 20.93 1.04
CA PHE A 63 -13.61 19.57 1.22
C PHE A 63 -13.20 19.34 2.68
N LEU A 64 -13.50 18.14 3.17
CA LEU A 64 -13.06 17.64 4.46
C LEU A 64 -11.88 16.69 4.24
N GLN A 65 -10.77 16.92 4.94
CA GLN A 65 -9.63 16.01 4.93
C GLN A 65 -9.92 14.82 5.84
N CYS A 66 -9.64 13.61 5.36
CA CYS A 66 -9.81 12.39 6.14
C CYS A 66 -8.79 12.34 7.30
N PRO A 67 -9.22 12.15 8.56
CA PRO A 67 -8.31 12.08 9.70
C PRO A 67 -7.49 10.78 9.75
N TYR A 68 -7.87 9.77 8.96
CA TYR A 68 -7.19 8.46 8.91
C TYR A 68 -6.28 8.31 7.68
N GLU A 69 -6.37 9.22 6.71
CA GLU A 69 -5.56 9.29 5.50
C GLU A 69 -5.45 10.74 5.01
N ASN A 70 -4.32 11.40 5.29
CA ASN A 70 -4.14 12.84 5.06
C ASN A 70 -4.18 13.23 3.57
N ALA A 71 -3.93 12.29 2.67
CA ALA A 71 -4.00 12.50 1.23
C ALA A 71 -5.43 12.43 0.66
N LEU A 72 -6.42 12.06 1.48
CA LEU A 72 -7.79 11.84 1.04
C LEU A 72 -8.70 12.99 1.48
N TYR A 73 -9.45 13.54 0.52
CA TYR A 73 -10.39 14.63 0.71
C TYR A 73 -11.77 14.21 0.23
N VAL A 74 -12.80 14.58 0.98
CA VAL A 74 -14.19 14.25 0.67
C VAL A 74 -15.03 15.52 0.67
N LYS A 75 -15.86 15.69 -0.34
CA LYS A 75 -16.87 16.75 -0.42
C LYS A 75 -18.23 16.12 -0.62
N VAL A 76 -19.21 16.56 0.17
CA VAL A 76 -20.60 16.12 0.07
C VAL A 76 -21.47 17.33 -0.27
N LYS A 77 -22.30 17.21 -1.30
CA LYS A 77 -23.21 18.28 -1.77
C LYS A 77 -24.54 17.63 -2.18
N ASN A 78 -25.65 18.00 -1.53
CA ASN A 78 -26.99 17.49 -1.85
C ASN A 78 -27.12 15.95 -1.85
N GLY A 79 -26.35 15.25 -1.00
CA GLY A 79 -26.30 13.78 -0.96
C GLY A 79 -25.33 13.14 -1.95
N ASP A 80 -24.83 13.90 -2.93
CA ASP A 80 -23.74 13.48 -3.80
C ASP A 80 -22.38 13.63 -3.11
N MET A 81 -21.44 12.78 -3.53
CA MET A 81 -20.09 12.74 -2.99
C MET A 81 -19.05 12.87 -4.09
N LEU A 82 -17.97 13.59 -3.77
CA LEU A 82 -16.72 13.60 -4.52
C LEU A 82 -15.58 13.24 -3.56
N VAL A 83 -14.80 12.23 -3.92
CA VAL A 83 -13.61 11.78 -3.22
C VAL A 83 -12.40 12.12 -4.06
N VAL A 84 -11.40 12.76 -3.46
CA VAL A 84 -10.16 13.19 -4.12
C VAL A 84 -8.98 12.63 -3.32
N ALA A 85 -8.11 11.87 -3.97
CA ALA A 85 -6.84 11.41 -3.43
C ALA A 85 -5.69 12.19 -4.10
N LEU A 86 -4.85 12.81 -3.27
CA LEU A 86 -3.71 13.62 -3.69
C LEU A 86 -2.41 12.83 -3.54
N TYR A 87 -1.67 12.68 -4.63
CA TYR A 87 -0.31 12.15 -4.61
C TYR A 87 0.65 13.13 -5.29
N VAL A 88 1.32 13.96 -4.50
CA VAL A 88 2.23 15.01 -4.98
C VAL A 88 1.53 15.92 -6.01
N ASP A 89 1.73 15.67 -7.30
CA ASP A 89 1.22 16.39 -8.46
C ASP A 89 -0.05 15.75 -9.05
N ASP A 90 -0.23 14.45 -8.84
CA ASP A 90 -1.38 13.70 -9.29
C ASP A 90 -2.59 13.85 -8.36
N LEU A 91 -3.75 14.11 -8.97
CA LEU A 91 -5.05 14.10 -8.35
C LEU A 91 -5.91 13.01 -8.98
N ILE A 92 -6.16 11.96 -8.21
CA ILE A 92 -7.18 10.95 -8.54
C ILE A 92 -8.47 11.36 -7.85
N PHE A 93 -9.58 11.24 -8.55
CA PHE A 93 -10.88 11.51 -7.95
C PHE A 93 -11.97 10.65 -8.57
N MET A 94 -13.01 10.45 -7.79
CA MET A 94 -14.23 9.76 -8.17
C MET A 94 -15.42 10.48 -7.53
N GLY A 95 -16.57 10.45 -8.18
CA GLY A 95 -17.77 11.07 -7.63
C GLY A 95 -19.04 10.36 -8.08
N SER A 96 -20.11 10.53 -7.32
CA SER A 96 -21.44 9.98 -7.63
C SER A 96 -22.17 10.77 -8.72
N ASN A 97 -21.72 12.00 -9.01
CA ASN A 97 -22.37 12.93 -9.92
C ASN A 97 -21.36 13.56 -10.89
N CYS A 98 -21.66 13.48 -12.20
CA CYS A 98 -20.81 14.01 -13.26
C CYS A 98 -20.69 15.54 -13.21
N GLU A 99 -21.75 16.26 -12.86
CA GLU A 99 -21.70 17.71 -12.71
C GLU A 99 -20.75 18.13 -11.60
N MET A 100 -20.73 17.40 -10.47
CA MET A 100 -19.81 17.65 -9.36
C MET A 100 -18.35 17.41 -9.77
N ILE A 101 -18.11 16.40 -10.61
CA ILE A 101 -16.79 16.14 -11.20
C ILE A 101 -16.37 17.28 -12.14
N ASP A 102 -17.28 17.75 -13.01
CA ASP A 102 -16.98 18.83 -13.95
C ASP A 102 -16.78 20.19 -13.27
N GLU A 103 -17.58 20.49 -12.23
CA GLU A 103 -17.37 21.64 -11.34
C GLU A 103 -15.97 21.59 -10.72
N PHE A 104 -15.57 20.42 -10.19
CA PHE A 104 -14.25 20.23 -9.61
C PHE A 104 -13.12 20.44 -10.63
N LYS A 105 -13.23 19.83 -11.82
CA LYS A 105 -12.23 20.02 -12.89
C LYS A 105 -12.06 21.48 -13.25
N LYS A 106 -13.17 22.21 -13.44
CA LYS A 106 -13.15 23.65 -13.76
C LYS A 106 -12.52 24.48 -12.63
N ALA A 107 -12.85 24.17 -11.37
CA ALA A 107 -12.28 24.86 -10.22
C ALA A 107 -10.76 24.66 -10.14
N MET A 108 -10.28 23.42 -10.34
CA MET A 108 -8.85 23.11 -10.32
C MET A 108 -8.08 23.77 -11.46
N VAL A 109 -8.63 23.80 -12.68
CA VAL A 109 -8.03 24.49 -13.84
C VAL A 109 -8.02 26.01 -13.65
N GLY A 110 -9.03 26.56 -12.97
CA GLY A 110 -9.09 27.99 -12.66
C GLY A 110 -8.04 28.43 -11.64
N GLU A 111 -7.68 27.54 -10.71
CA GLU A 111 -6.74 27.84 -9.63
C GLU A 111 -5.28 27.48 -9.95
N PHE A 112 -5.06 26.34 -10.59
CA PHE A 112 -3.74 25.78 -10.86
C PHE A 112 -3.56 25.50 -12.34
N GLU A 113 -2.30 25.49 -12.82
CA GLU A 113 -2.03 25.03 -14.18
C GLU A 113 -2.16 23.50 -14.23
N MET A 114 -3.29 23.02 -14.76
CA MET A 114 -3.67 21.61 -14.73
C MET A 114 -3.58 20.95 -16.11
N LYS A 115 -3.30 19.64 -16.12
CA LYS A 115 -3.52 18.75 -17.25
C LYS A 115 -4.59 17.72 -16.90
N ASP A 116 -5.69 17.72 -17.66
CA ASP A 116 -6.67 16.63 -17.58
C ASP A 116 -6.16 15.44 -18.41
N LEU A 117 -6.06 14.28 -17.78
CA LEU A 117 -5.61 13.03 -18.39
C LEU A 117 -6.79 12.12 -18.76
N GLY A 118 -8.03 12.59 -18.52
CA GLY A 118 -9.24 11.83 -18.78
C GLY A 118 -9.46 10.70 -17.77
N LEU A 119 -10.13 9.64 -18.22
CA LEU A 119 -10.38 8.47 -17.41
C LEU A 119 -9.06 7.77 -17.06
N MET A 120 -8.87 7.42 -15.79
CA MET A 120 -7.62 6.86 -15.29
C MET A 120 -7.30 5.51 -15.97
N PHE A 121 -6.21 5.48 -16.74
CA PHE A 121 -5.68 4.25 -17.36
C PHE A 121 -4.29 3.85 -16.84
N TYR A 122 -3.59 4.78 -16.18
CA TYR A 122 -2.29 4.54 -15.59
C TYR A 122 -2.10 5.43 -14.35
N PHE A 123 -1.57 4.87 -13.26
CA PHE A 123 -1.25 5.62 -12.05
C PHE A 123 -0.14 4.95 -11.26
N LEU A 124 0.96 5.66 -10.99
CA LEU A 124 2.10 5.15 -10.22
C LEU A 124 2.47 3.70 -10.57
N GLY A 125 2.76 3.42 -11.84
CA GLY A 125 3.18 2.08 -12.28
C GLY A 125 2.06 1.06 -12.39
N LEU A 126 0.83 1.40 -12.00
CA LEU A 126 -0.35 0.56 -12.15
C LEU A 126 -1.03 0.85 -13.49
N GLU A 127 -1.42 -0.21 -14.19
CA GLU A 127 -2.21 -0.18 -15.42
C GLU A 127 -3.67 -0.49 -15.07
N ILE A 128 -4.57 0.42 -15.44
CA ILE A 128 -5.99 0.37 -15.10
C ILE A 128 -6.82 0.24 -16.38
N LYS A 129 -7.65 -0.80 -16.45
CA LYS A 129 -8.65 -0.98 -17.51
C LYS A 129 -10.02 -0.90 -16.88
N GLN A 130 -10.78 0.13 -17.24
CA GLN A 130 -12.13 0.37 -16.72
C GLN A 130 -13.15 0.03 -17.80
N GLY A 131 -14.25 -0.63 -17.42
CA GLY A 131 -15.37 -0.90 -18.30
C GLY A 131 -16.64 -1.21 -17.50
N ASP A 132 -17.75 -1.44 -18.19
CA ASP A 132 -19.06 -1.62 -17.56
C ASP A 132 -19.13 -2.78 -16.56
N GLY A 133 -18.31 -3.83 -16.79
CA GLY A 133 -18.21 -5.00 -15.92
C GLY A 133 -17.36 -4.80 -14.67
N GLY A 134 -16.55 -3.74 -14.59
CA GLY A 134 -15.64 -3.51 -13.48
C GLY A 134 -14.31 -2.86 -13.85
N ILE A 135 -13.40 -2.84 -12.88
CA ILE A 135 -12.07 -2.23 -13.01
C ILE A 135 -11.02 -3.31 -12.85
N PHE A 136 -10.15 -3.47 -13.85
CA PHE A 136 -8.99 -4.34 -13.78
C PHE A 136 -7.73 -3.52 -13.52
N VAL A 137 -6.95 -3.89 -12.50
CA VAL A 137 -5.70 -3.23 -12.11
C VAL A 137 -4.56 -4.24 -12.19
N SER A 138 -3.50 -3.90 -12.91
CA SER A 138 -2.34 -4.79 -13.15
C SER A 138 -1.02 -4.01 -13.22
N GLN A 139 0.08 -4.74 -13.29
CA GLN A 139 1.44 -4.22 -13.49
C GLN A 139 2.17 -5.05 -14.54
N GLU A 140 1.48 -5.43 -15.62
CA GLU A 140 1.98 -6.35 -16.66
C GLU A 140 3.22 -5.78 -17.35
N THR A 141 3.19 -4.50 -17.73
CA THR A 141 4.33 -3.83 -18.37
C THR A 141 5.54 -3.80 -17.44
N TYR A 142 5.31 -3.50 -16.16
CA TYR A 142 6.38 -3.47 -15.16
C TYR A 142 6.95 -4.88 -14.87
N ALA A 143 6.11 -5.91 -14.83
CA ALA A 143 6.54 -7.30 -14.69
C ALA A 143 7.47 -7.72 -15.85
N LYS A 144 7.11 -7.39 -17.10
CA LYS A 144 7.96 -7.62 -18.29
C LYS A 144 9.28 -6.87 -18.19
N GLU A 145 9.27 -5.62 -17.73
CA GLU A 145 10.49 -4.84 -17.53
C GLU A 145 11.44 -5.49 -16.51
N ILE A 146 10.91 -5.99 -15.39
CA ILE A 146 11.72 -6.72 -14.39
C ILE A 146 12.39 -7.94 -15.05
N LEU A 147 11.62 -8.76 -15.78
CA LEU A 147 12.16 -9.95 -16.44
C LEU A 147 13.28 -9.60 -17.42
N ARG A 148 13.09 -8.55 -18.24
CA ARG A 148 14.13 -8.04 -19.15
C ARG A 148 15.38 -7.57 -18.42
N ARG A 149 15.19 -6.74 -17.39
CA ARG A 149 16.28 -6.16 -16.59
C ARG A 149 17.16 -7.22 -15.96
N PHE A 150 16.57 -8.34 -15.52
CA PHE A 150 17.29 -9.44 -14.87
C PHE A 150 17.57 -10.63 -15.80
N LYS A 151 17.36 -10.48 -17.12
CA LYS A 151 17.63 -11.50 -18.16
C LYS A 151 16.87 -12.81 -17.93
N MET A 152 15.58 -12.70 -17.63
CA MET A 152 14.67 -13.80 -17.32
C MET A 152 13.46 -13.87 -18.28
N GLU A 153 13.46 -13.14 -19.40
CA GLU A 153 12.36 -13.14 -20.38
C GLU A 153 12.09 -14.52 -21.01
N ASP A 154 13.14 -15.33 -21.18
CA ASP A 154 13.05 -16.68 -21.77
C ASP A 154 13.07 -17.79 -20.70
N CYS A 155 12.87 -17.44 -19.42
CA CYS A 155 12.88 -18.44 -18.36
C CYS A 155 11.66 -19.37 -18.44
N LYS A 156 11.83 -20.62 -17.99
CA LYS A 156 10.72 -21.58 -17.95
C LYS A 156 9.75 -21.23 -16.82
N PRO A 157 8.45 -21.03 -17.12
CA PRO A 157 7.45 -20.77 -16.10
C PRO A 157 7.34 -21.88 -15.05
N VAL A 158 6.99 -21.49 -13.82
CA VAL A 158 6.65 -22.40 -12.72
C VAL A 158 5.27 -22.06 -12.18
N SER A 159 4.61 -23.01 -11.52
CA SER A 159 3.23 -22.87 -11.04
C SER A 159 3.10 -22.29 -9.63
N THR A 160 4.19 -22.21 -8.86
CA THR A 160 4.18 -21.71 -7.48
C THR A 160 5.17 -20.55 -7.28
N PRO A 161 4.84 -19.54 -6.45
CA PRO A 161 5.71 -18.39 -6.20
C PRO A 161 6.96 -18.78 -5.38
N VAL A 162 6.89 -19.88 -4.64
CA VAL A 162 8.00 -20.47 -3.89
C VAL A 162 7.89 -21.99 -3.98
N ASP A 163 9.04 -22.67 -4.00
CA ASP A 163 9.09 -24.13 -3.97
C ASP A 163 8.68 -24.66 -2.57
N CYS A 164 7.96 -25.78 -2.56
CA CYS A 164 7.39 -26.35 -1.34
C CYS A 164 8.50 -26.84 -0.41
N GLY A 165 8.48 -26.38 0.85
CA GLY A 165 9.48 -26.77 1.85
C GLY A 165 10.83 -26.05 1.71
N VAL A 166 10.92 -24.97 0.93
CA VAL A 166 12.11 -24.12 0.89
C VAL A 166 12.42 -23.59 2.29
N LYS A 167 13.64 -23.85 2.74
CA LYS A 167 14.18 -23.43 4.03
C LYS A 167 15.45 -22.62 3.79
N LEU A 168 15.36 -21.30 3.99
CA LEU A 168 16.49 -20.37 3.78
C LEU A 168 17.20 -20.07 5.09
N SER A 169 18.54 -20.05 5.05
CA SER A 169 19.39 -19.88 6.23
C SER A 169 20.40 -18.76 6.01
N ARG A 170 20.61 -17.93 7.04
CA ARG A 170 21.70 -16.94 7.05
C ARG A 170 23.08 -17.59 7.09
N HIS A 171 23.14 -18.80 7.63
CA HIS A 171 24.37 -19.61 7.73
C HIS A 171 24.59 -20.50 6.49
N ASP A 172 23.91 -20.20 5.38
CA ASP A 172 24.21 -20.86 4.12
C ASP A 172 25.66 -20.56 3.71
N MET A 173 26.45 -21.63 3.57
CA MET A 173 27.86 -21.60 3.16
C MET A 173 28.03 -21.49 1.63
N GLY A 174 26.93 -21.29 0.90
CA GLY A 174 26.92 -21.05 -0.53
C GLY A 174 27.65 -19.78 -0.94
N LYS A 175 27.90 -19.68 -2.25
CA LYS A 175 28.58 -18.53 -2.85
C LYS A 175 27.85 -17.22 -2.51
N VAL A 176 28.60 -16.21 -2.09
CA VAL A 176 28.11 -14.83 -1.88
C VAL A 176 27.58 -14.28 -3.20
N ILE A 177 26.45 -13.59 -3.14
CA ILE A 177 25.84 -12.88 -4.25
C ILE A 177 26.00 -11.37 -4.01
N ASP A 178 26.07 -10.60 -5.09
CA ASP A 178 26.11 -9.14 -5.02
C ASP A 178 24.85 -8.61 -4.30
N ALA A 179 25.05 -7.99 -3.14
CA ALA A 179 23.99 -7.46 -2.30
C ALA A 179 23.23 -6.31 -2.97
N THR A 180 23.89 -5.49 -3.79
CA THR A 180 23.25 -4.38 -4.51
C THR A 180 22.33 -4.91 -5.59
N LEU A 181 22.79 -5.88 -6.37
CA LEU A 181 21.97 -6.56 -7.39
C LEU A 181 20.75 -7.25 -6.75
N TYR A 182 20.97 -7.95 -5.63
CA TYR A 182 19.90 -8.63 -4.90
C TYR A 182 18.88 -7.65 -4.33
N LYS A 183 19.31 -6.59 -3.64
CA LYS A 183 18.44 -5.53 -3.11
C LYS A 183 17.64 -4.86 -4.21
N SER A 184 18.25 -4.61 -5.37
CA SER A 184 17.56 -4.05 -6.53
C SER A 184 16.42 -4.95 -6.99
N LEU A 185 16.64 -6.27 -7.10
CA LEU A 185 15.61 -7.22 -7.52
C LEU A 185 14.50 -7.35 -6.46
N VAL A 186 14.86 -7.45 -5.18
CA VAL A 186 13.88 -7.50 -4.08
C VAL A 186 13.01 -6.24 -4.09
N GLY A 187 13.62 -5.05 -4.26
CA GLY A 187 12.90 -3.79 -4.37
C GLY A 187 11.92 -3.79 -5.55
N CYS A 188 12.36 -4.27 -6.71
CA CYS A 188 11.51 -4.40 -7.88
C CYS A 188 10.30 -5.30 -7.63
N LEU A 189 10.52 -6.49 -7.08
CA LEU A 189 9.45 -7.45 -6.75
C LEU A 189 8.52 -6.92 -5.67
N ARG A 190 9.04 -6.20 -4.66
CA ARG A 190 8.22 -5.59 -3.62
C ARG A 190 7.24 -4.57 -4.19
N TYR A 191 7.66 -3.80 -5.18
CA TYR A 191 6.74 -2.89 -5.87
C TYR A 191 5.71 -3.63 -6.75
N LEU A 192 6.07 -4.79 -7.32
CA LEU A 192 5.11 -5.64 -8.04
C LEU A 192 4.01 -6.21 -7.13
N THR A 193 4.24 -6.33 -5.82
CA THR A 193 3.23 -6.82 -4.86
C THR A 193 2.04 -5.87 -4.67
N CYS A 194 2.07 -4.65 -5.25
CA CYS A 194 0.94 -3.73 -5.25
C CYS A 194 -0.29 -4.28 -6.01
N THR A 195 -0.08 -5.19 -6.96
CA THR A 195 -1.17 -5.90 -7.68
C THR A 195 -1.05 -7.42 -7.60
N ARG A 196 -0.01 -7.93 -6.93
CA ARG A 196 0.35 -9.34 -6.85
C ARG A 196 0.45 -9.83 -5.40
N PRO A 197 -0.69 -9.94 -4.67
CA PRO A 197 -0.70 -10.50 -3.32
C PRO A 197 -0.17 -11.94 -3.27
N ASP A 198 -0.30 -12.68 -4.36
CA ASP A 198 0.13 -14.07 -4.54
C ASP A 198 1.65 -14.28 -4.39
N ILE A 199 2.48 -13.27 -4.72
CA ILE A 199 3.94 -13.35 -4.54
C ILE A 199 4.41 -12.73 -3.23
N LEU A 200 3.54 -12.09 -2.46
CA LEU A 200 3.89 -11.25 -1.31
C LEU A 200 4.68 -12.03 -0.25
N TYR A 201 4.24 -13.24 0.08
CA TYR A 201 4.95 -14.11 1.03
C TYR A 201 6.35 -14.46 0.54
N ALA A 202 6.48 -14.89 -0.72
CA ALA A 202 7.76 -15.29 -1.30
C ALA A 202 8.75 -14.11 -1.34
N VAL A 203 8.27 -12.92 -1.71
CA VAL A 203 9.06 -11.67 -1.68
C VAL A 203 9.46 -11.32 -0.24
N GLY A 204 8.55 -11.47 0.73
CA GLY A 204 8.82 -11.27 2.15
C GLY A 204 9.88 -12.23 2.70
N LEU A 205 9.92 -13.48 2.22
CA LEU A 205 10.92 -14.47 2.57
C LEU A 205 12.32 -14.09 2.06
N VAL A 206 12.46 -13.77 0.77
CA VAL A 206 13.76 -13.40 0.18
C VAL A 206 14.28 -12.06 0.69
N SER A 207 13.41 -11.14 1.12
CA SER A 207 13.79 -9.84 1.69
C SER A 207 14.62 -9.95 2.98
N ARG A 208 14.58 -11.10 3.68
CA ARG A 208 15.30 -11.32 4.94
C ARG A 208 16.81 -11.43 4.78
N PHE A 209 17.29 -11.59 3.55
CA PHE A 209 18.68 -11.91 3.22
C PHE A 209 19.35 -10.83 2.35
N MET A 210 18.84 -9.59 2.40
CA MET A 210 19.34 -8.48 1.58
C MET A 210 20.76 -8.02 1.95
N GLU A 211 21.20 -8.23 3.19
CA GLU A 211 22.51 -7.77 3.65
C GLU A 211 23.65 -8.63 3.09
N GLU A 212 23.52 -9.96 3.21
CA GLU A 212 24.50 -10.93 2.74
C GLU A 212 23.80 -12.09 1.99
N PRO A 213 23.34 -11.88 0.75
CA PRO A 213 22.64 -12.91 -0.01
C PRO A 213 23.60 -14.01 -0.48
N ARG A 214 23.06 -15.24 -0.58
CA ARG A 214 23.78 -16.46 -0.94
C ARG A 214 23.17 -17.08 -2.19
N ALA A 215 23.85 -18.06 -2.77
CA ALA A 215 23.40 -18.76 -3.97
C ALA A 215 21.99 -19.37 -3.83
N THR A 216 21.62 -19.88 -2.65
CA THR A 216 20.26 -20.42 -2.42
C THR A 216 19.21 -19.30 -2.46
N HIS A 217 19.47 -18.16 -1.81
CA HIS A 217 18.60 -16.98 -1.84
C HIS A 217 18.40 -16.48 -3.28
N TRP A 218 19.47 -16.47 -4.07
CA TRP A 218 19.42 -16.09 -5.49
C TRP A 218 18.64 -17.09 -6.35
N LYS A 219 18.72 -18.38 -6.03
CA LYS A 219 17.89 -19.40 -6.69
C LYS A 219 16.40 -19.15 -6.39
N THR A 220 16.05 -18.88 -5.13
CA THR A 220 14.65 -18.62 -4.73
C THR A 220 14.09 -17.34 -5.37
N ILE A 221 14.86 -16.24 -5.41
CA ILE A 221 14.36 -15.02 -6.05
C ILE A 221 14.20 -15.18 -7.57
N LYS A 222 15.04 -16.00 -8.22
CA LYS A 222 14.84 -16.38 -9.63
C LYS A 222 13.62 -17.27 -9.83
N TRP A 223 13.29 -18.14 -8.87
CA TRP A 223 12.06 -18.93 -8.90
C TRP A 223 10.82 -18.03 -8.92
N ILE A 224 10.81 -16.95 -8.12
CA ILE A 224 9.74 -15.94 -8.15
C ILE A 224 9.62 -15.33 -9.55
N LEU A 225 10.74 -15.02 -10.22
CA LEU A 225 10.72 -14.50 -11.59
C LEU A 225 10.16 -15.52 -12.60
N CYS A 226 10.50 -16.80 -12.47
CA CYS A 226 9.89 -17.86 -13.28
C CYS A 226 8.37 -17.94 -13.07
N TYR A 227 7.90 -17.74 -11.84
CA TYR A 227 6.47 -17.70 -11.56
C TYR A 227 5.81 -16.48 -12.20
N VAL A 228 6.42 -15.30 -12.06
CA VAL A 228 5.96 -14.05 -12.70
C VAL A 228 5.89 -14.19 -14.22
N GLN A 229 6.87 -14.83 -14.86
CA GLN A 229 6.87 -15.14 -16.29
C GLN A 229 5.62 -15.92 -16.73
N GLY A 230 5.19 -16.91 -15.93
CA GLY A 230 3.98 -17.69 -16.20
C GLY A 230 2.67 -16.96 -15.92
N THR A 231 2.72 -15.79 -15.26
CA THR A 231 1.57 -15.12 -14.66
C THR A 231 1.54 -13.63 -14.97
N LEU A 232 2.11 -13.22 -16.10
CA LEU A 232 2.24 -11.81 -16.52
C LEU A 232 0.90 -11.07 -16.59
N SER A 233 -0.16 -11.77 -17.00
CA SER A 233 -1.50 -11.22 -17.16
C SER A 233 -2.32 -11.19 -15.87
N LEU A 234 -1.76 -11.63 -14.73
CA LEU A 234 -2.47 -11.56 -13.46
C LEU A 234 -2.57 -10.10 -12.97
N GLY A 235 -3.73 -9.80 -12.38
CA GLY A 235 -4.06 -8.53 -11.77
C GLY A 235 -5.31 -8.69 -10.91
N LEU A 236 -5.83 -7.57 -10.42
CA LEU A 236 -7.01 -7.51 -9.55
C LEU A 236 -8.19 -7.01 -10.35
N PHE A 237 -9.30 -7.77 -10.33
CA PHE A 237 -10.54 -7.39 -11.00
C PHE A 237 -11.62 -7.04 -9.98
N TYR A 238 -12.03 -5.78 -9.94
CA TYR A 238 -13.09 -5.28 -9.09
C TYR A 238 -14.40 -5.22 -9.87
N SER A 239 -15.30 -6.17 -9.62
CA SER A 239 -16.56 -6.29 -10.35
C SER A 239 -17.54 -5.15 -10.02
N SER A 240 -18.31 -4.70 -11.02
CA SER A 240 -19.39 -3.71 -10.86
C SER A 240 -20.67 -4.27 -10.22
N SER A 241 -20.59 -5.47 -9.61
CA SER A 241 -21.70 -6.23 -9.03
C SER A 241 -22.63 -5.40 -8.12
N THR A 242 -23.92 -5.73 -8.11
CA THR A 242 -24.94 -5.11 -7.24
C THR A 242 -24.96 -5.71 -5.83
N ASN A 243 -24.13 -6.72 -5.54
CA ASN A 243 -24.04 -7.32 -4.21
C ASN A 243 -23.68 -6.27 -3.15
N LYS A 244 -24.21 -6.49 -1.93
CA LYS A 244 -23.94 -5.65 -0.76
C LYS A 244 -22.43 -5.48 -0.62
N LEU A 245 -22.00 -4.22 -0.64
CA LEU A 245 -20.61 -3.86 -0.47
C LEU A 245 -20.33 -4.06 1.04
N ALA A 246 -19.75 -5.20 1.39
CA ALA A 246 -19.34 -5.53 2.75
C ALA A 246 -17.89 -6.01 2.68
N ILE A 247 -17.09 -5.57 3.65
CA ILE A 247 -15.71 -6.05 3.79
C ILE A 247 -15.69 -7.32 4.63
N PHE A 248 -14.77 -8.21 4.31
CA PHE A 248 -14.42 -9.38 5.13
C PHE A 248 -12.92 -9.65 5.01
N GLY A 249 -12.35 -10.32 6.00
CA GLY A 249 -10.91 -10.56 6.06
C GLY A 249 -10.57 -12.02 6.27
N TYR A 250 -9.41 -12.43 5.79
CA TYR A 250 -8.74 -13.67 6.14
C TYR A 250 -7.49 -13.34 6.94
N SER A 251 -7.19 -14.14 7.96
CA SER A 251 -5.95 -14.05 8.70
C SER A 251 -5.38 -15.43 8.90
N ASP A 252 -4.06 -15.53 8.81
CA ASP A 252 -3.29 -16.77 8.86
C ASP A 252 -1.88 -16.48 9.40
N SER A 253 -1.24 -17.49 9.97
CA SER A 253 0.17 -17.43 10.35
C SER A 253 0.91 -18.68 9.88
N ASP A 254 2.12 -18.49 9.34
CA ASP A 254 3.00 -19.65 9.23
C ASP A 254 3.39 -20.19 10.63
N TRP A 255 3.83 -21.43 10.66
CA TRP A 255 4.39 -22.07 11.85
C TRP A 255 5.81 -22.53 11.58
N ASP A 256 6.75 -22.13 12.45
CA ASP A 256 8.19 -22.43 12.34
C ASP A 256 8.81 -21.97 11.00
N GLY A 257 8.26 -20.89 10.42
CA GLY A 257 8.61 -20.42 9.09
C GLY A 257 10.00 -19.77 8.96
N ASP A 258 10.61 -19.32 10.05
CA ASP A 258 11.97 -18.76 10.08
C ASP A 258 12.90 -19.60 10.96
N ILE A 259 13.75 -20.41 10.36
CA ILE A 259 14.70 -21.27 11.08
C ILE A 259 15.76 -20.44 11.83
N ASN A 260 16.00 -19.21 11.38
CA ASN A 260 17.05 -18.36 11.92
C ASN A 260 16.61 -17.67 13.22
N GLU A 261 15.43 -17.05 13.21
CA GLU A 261 14.92 -16.29 14.37
C GLU A 261 13.77 -16.98 15.11
N ARG A 262 13.25 -18.11 14.60
CA ARG A 262 12.08 -18.85 15.14
C ARG A 262 10.83 -17.97 15.31
N LYS A 263 10.72 -16.94 14.49
CA LYS A 263 9.57 -16.05 14.42
C LYS A 263 8.70 -16.43 13.23
N ASN A 264 7.40 -16.44 13.46
CA ASN A 264 6.42 -16.75 12.44
C ASN A 264 6.14 -15.54 11.53
N THR A 265 5.44 -15.76 10.43
CA THR A 265 4.99 -14.77 9.46
C THR A 265 3.48 -14.69 9.53
N SER A 266 2.95 -13.55 9.97
CA SER A 266 1.52 -13.27 9.92
C SER A 266 1.12 -12.77 8.54
N GLY A 267 0.04 -13.31 8.02
CA GLY A 267 -0.61 -12.87 6.80
C GLY A 267 -2.06 -12.45 7.07
N PHE A 268 -2.52 -11.45 6.33
CA PHE A 268 -3.96 -11.20 6.20
C PHE A 268 -4.29 -10.59 4.85
N ALA A 269 -5.53 -10.78 4.41
CA ALA A 269 -6.07 -10.15 3.21
C ALA A 269 -7.52 -9.75 3.46
N PHE A 270 -7.87 -8.53 3.11
CA PHE A 270 -9.26 -8.05 3.11
C PHE A 270 -9.80 -8.02 1.69
N CYS A 271 -11.00 -8.55 1.58
CA CYS A 271 -11.76 -8.61 0.36
C CYS A 271 -12.99 -7.72 0.48
N MET A 272 -13.38 -7.16 -0.65
CA MET A 272 -14.65 -6.49 -0.84
C MET A 272 -15.29 -7.13 -2.06
N ARG A 273 -16.47 -7.74 -1.87
CA ARG A 273 -17.05 -8.64 -2.87
C ARG A 273 -16.07 -9.75 -3.24
N ASP A 274 -15.76 -9.90 -4.53
CA ASP A 274 -14.99 -11.02 -5.09
C ASP A 274 -13.49 -10.72 -5.20
N ALA A 275 -13.03 -9.57 -4.71
CA ALA A 275 -11.66 -9.09 -4.92
C ALA A 275 -10.98 -8.64 -3.63
N ALA A 276 -9.72 -9.02 -3.48
CA ALA A 276 -8.83 -8.49 -2.44
C ALA A 276 -8.44 -7.05 -2.79
N PHE A 277 -8.45 -6.15 -1.79
CA PHE A 277 -8.08 -4.75 -1.98
C PHE A 277 -6.98 -4.27 -1.01
N THR A 278 -6.70 -5.02 0.06
CA THR A 278 -5.55 -4.77 0.94
C THR A 278 -5.08 -6.06 1.57
N TRP A 279 -3.78 -6.21 1.72
CA TRP A 279 -3.15 -7.43 2.21
C TRP A 279 -1.80 -7.13 2.86
N VAL A 280 -1.36 -8.03 3.74
CA VAL A 280 -0.06 -7.95 4.41
C VAL A 280 0.50 -9.36 4.56
N SER A 281 1.82 -9.49 4.41
CA SER A 281 2.60 -10.62 4.90
C SER A 281 3.82 -10.07 5.62
N LYS A 282 3.92 -10.33 6.92
CA LYS A 282 4.93 -9.71 7.77
C LYS A 282 5.43 -10.68 8.83
N LYS A 283 6.75 -10.70 9.04
CA LYS A 283 7.35 -11.44 10.14
C LYS A 283 6.90 -10.86 11.48
N GLN A 284 6.47 -11.73 12.39
CA GLN A 284 6.07 -11.37 13.73
C GLN A 284 7.26 -10.80 14.51
N HIS A 285 6.97 -9.87 15.42
CA HIS A 285 8.00 -9.27 16.28
C HIS A 285 8.34 -10.15 17.48
N ILE A 286 7.46 -11.07 17.86
CA ILE A 286 7.61 -11.97 19.00
C ILE A 286 7.79 -13.42 18.54
N ILE A 287 8.41 -14.23 19.38
CA ILE A 287 8.45 -15.69 19.23
C ILE A 287 7.21 -16.24 19.94
N THR A 288 6.49 -17.14 19.28
CA THR A 288 5.30 -17.80 19.83
C THR A 288 5.62 -19.26 20.13
N LEU A 289 5.06 -19.78 21.21
CA LEU A 289 5.35 -21.14 21.69
C LEU A 289 4.36 -22.17 21.14
N LEU A 290 3.20 -21.72 20.65
CA LEU A 290 2.14 -22.58 20.12
C LEU A 290 1.59 -22.01 18.81
N THR A 291 1.13 -22.89 17.91
CA THR A 291 0.48 -22.48 16.64
C THR A 291 -0.72 -21.58 16.91
N CYS A 292 -1.51 -21.90 17.93
CA CYS A 292 -2.63 -21.07 18.35
C CYS A 292 -2.21 -19.63 18.73
N GLU A 293 -1.05 -19.45 19.35
CA GLU A 293 -0.56 -18.10 19.70
C GLU A 293 -0.17 -17.33 18.44
N ALA A 294 0.54 -17.99 17.50
CA ALA A 294 0.93 -17.40 16.23
C ALA A 294 -0.27 -16.91 15.42
N GLU A 295 -1.30 -17.74 15.34
CA GLU A 295 -2.58 -17.40 14.72
C GLU A 295 -3.26 -16.22 15.42
N TYR A 296 -3.25 -16.21 16.74
CA TYR A 296 -3.84 -15.12 17.50
C TYR A 296 -3.08 -13.80 17.34
N VAL A 297 -1.75 -13.85 17.17
CA VAL A 297 -0.93 -12.69 16.80
C VAL A 297 -1.32 -12.14 15.44
N ALA A 298 -1.49 -13.03 14.44
CA ALA A 298 -1.93 -12.63 13.11
C ALA A 298 -3.33 -12.00 13.15
N ALA A 299 -4.25 -12.65 13.86
CA ALA A 299 -5.61 -12.17 14.05
C ALA A 299 -5.63 -10.78 14.69
N ALA A 300 -4.82 -10.54 15.73
CA ALA A 300 -4.74 -9.23 16.37
C ALA A 300 -4.29 -8.13 15.40
N ALA A 301 -3.30 -8.41 14.54
CA ALA A 301 -2.85 -7.47 13.51
C ALA A 301 -3.94 -7.22 12.46
N CYS A 302 -4.64 -8.28 12.02
CA CYS A 302 -5.77 -8.20 11.11
C CYS A 302 -6.90 -7.32 11.70
N VAL A 303 -7.22 -7.50 13.00
CA VAL A 303 -8.22 -6.70 13.72
C VAL A 303 -7.85 -5.21 13.80
N CYS A 304 -6.59 -4.89 14.11
CA CYS A 304 -6.15 -3.49 14.09
C CYS A 304 -6.35 -2.86 12.71
N HIS A 305 -6.06 -3.62 11.64
CA HIS A 305 -6.21 -3.15 10.26
C HIS A 305 -7.68 -2.92 9.89
N VAL A 306 -8.59 -3.84 10.24
CA VAL A 306 -10.02 -3.66 9.91
C VAL A 306 -10.67 -2.52 10.68
N ILE A 307 -10.25 -2.24 11.91
CA ILE A 307 -10.75 -1.08 12.66
C ILE A 307 -10.37 0.22 11.96
N TRP A 308 -9.11 0.33 11.51
CA TRP A 308 -8.66 1.46 10.70
C TRP A 308 -9.43 1.53 9.37
N LEU A 309 -9.65 0.41 8.68
CA LEU A 309 -10.44 0.37 7.45
C LEU A 309 -11.89 0.84 7.67
N ARG A 310 -12.58 0.35 8.69
CA ARG A 310 -13.96 0.76 9.00
C ARG A 310 -14.05 2.27 9.26
N ARG A 311 -13.04 2.83 9.93
CA ARG A 311 -12.92 4.28 10.17
C ARG A 311 -12.70 5.05 8.87
N LEU A 312 -11.77 4.61 8.01
CA LEU A 312 -11.52 5.21 6.70
C LEU A 312 -12.77 5.16 5.80
N LEU A 313 -13.42 4.01 5.74
CA LEU A 313 -14.62 3.80 4.92
C LEU A 313 -15.79 4.69 5.39
N LYS A 314 -15.92 4.91 6.70
CA LYS A 314 -16.91 5.86 7.25
C LYS A 314 -16.70 7.29 6.71
N GLU A 315 -15.46 7.74 6.55
CA GLU A 315 -15.16 9.09 6.05
C GLU A 315 -15.57 9.27 4.57
N ILE A 316 -15.57 8.19 3.79
CA ILE A 316 -16.10 8.18 2.40
C ILE A 316 -17.57 7.74 2.34
N ASN A 317 -18.32 7.94 3.43
CA ASN A 317 -19.75 7.61 3.59
C ASN A 317 -20.09 6.15 3.27
N PHE A 318 -19.13 5.26 3.50
CA PHE A 318 -19.27 3.83 3.28
C PHE A 318 -19.31 3.09 4.63
N ILE A 319 -20.40 3.30 5.36
CA ILE A 319 -20.55 2.83 6.74
C ILE A 319 -20.71 1.30 6.75
N GLN A 320 -19.98 0.64 7.64
CA GLN A 320 -20.11 -0.79 7.90
C GLN A 320 -20.92 -1.01 9.18
N ASP A 321 -22.25 -1.06 9.08
CA ASP A 321 -23.11 -1.19 10.27
C ASP A 321 -22.99 -2.57 10.93
N GLU A 322 -22.77 -3.61 10.12
CA GLU A 322 -22.61 -4.98 10.59
C GLU A 322 -21.18 -5.27 11.05
N ALA A 323 -21.06 -6.25 11.93
CA ALA A 323 -19.78 -6.82 12.34
C ALA A 323 -19.01 -7.35 11.13
N THR A 324 -17.73 -7.01 11.03
CA THR A 324 -16.88 -7.50 9.93
C THR A 324 -16.45 -8.94 10.19
N GLN A 325 -16.73 -9.82 9.23
CA GLN A 325 -16.37 -11.23 9.34
C GLN A 325 -14.87 -11.44 9.11
N ILE A 326 -14.21 -12.06 10.08
CA ILE A 326 -12.79 -12.43 9.98
C ILE A 326 -12.67 -13.95 9.99
N TYR A 327 -12.21 -14.52 8.87
CA TYR A 327 -11.98 -15.94 8.72
C TYR A 327 -10.59 -16.31 9.24
N LEU A 328 -10.58 -17.26 10.16
CA LEU A 328 -9.41 -17.93 10.72
C LEU A 328 -9.57 -19.44 10.45
N ASP A 329 -8.48 -20.14 10.22
CA ASP A 329 -8.47 -21.60 10.05
C ASP A 329 -8.25 -22.35 11.40
N SER A 330 -7.71 -21.65 12.40
CA SER A 330 -7.45 -22.18 13.74
C SER A 330 -8.67 -22.11 14.66
N LYS A 331 -9.31 -23.27 14.88
CA LYS A 331 -10.43 -23.43 15.83
C LYS A 331 -10.08 -22.94 17.23
N SER A 332 -8.88 -23.24 17.71
CA SER A 332 -8.43 -22.81 19.04
C SER A 332 -8.35 -21.28 19.12
N ALA A 333 -7.83 -20.60 18.09
CA ALA A 333 -7.79 -19.14 18.08
C ALA A 333 -9.20 -18.53 18.08
N ILE A 334 -10.13 -19.11 17.31
CA ILE A 334 -11.53 -18.69 17.28
C ILE A 334 -12.19 -18.84 18.65
N GLU A 335 -12.01 -19.99 19.31
CA GLU A 335 -12.57 -20.24 20.64
C GLU A 335 -12.00 -19.28 21.69
N LEU A 336 -10.68 -19.00 21.64
CA LEU A 336 -10.05 -18.03 22.54
C LEU A 336 -10.57 -16.60 22.32
N ALA A 337 -10.92 -16.23 21.09
CA ALA A 337 -11.52 -14.94 20.78
C ALA A 337 -12.97 -14.80 21.30
N LYS A 338 -13.69 -15.91 21.43
CA LYS A 338 -15.11 -15.93 21.87
C LYS A 338 -15.27 -16.16 23.38
N ASN A 339 -14.37 -16.90 24.01
CA ASN A 339 -14.52 -17.36 25.39
C ASN A 339 -13.46 -16.80 26.36
N PRO A 340 -13.85 -16.28 27.54
CA PRO A 340 -12.92 -15.72 28.52
C PRO A 340 -12.21 -16.75 29.42
N VAL A 341 -12.51 -18.05 29.32
CA VAL A 341 -12.15 -19.04 30.35
C VAL A 341 -10.68 -19.51 30.29
N HIS A 342 -9.97 -19.30 29.19
CA HIS A 342 -8.59 -19.80 29.01
C HIS A 342 -7.54 -18.70 29.27
N HIS A 343 -7.20 -18.42 30.54
CA HIS A 343 -6.21 -17.39 30.91
C HIS A 343 -4.84 -17.94 31.38
N GLU A 344 -4.73 -19.19 31.85
CA GLU A 344 -3.51 -19.62 32.55
C GLU A 344 -2.27 -19.84 31.65
N ARG A 345 -2.45 -20.26 30.39
CA ARG A 345 -1.34 -20.71 29.51
C ARG A 345 -0.71 -19.66 28.60
N ASN A 346 -1.33 -18.47 28.45
CA ASN A 346 -0.95 -17.51 27.39
C ASN A 346 -0.69 -16.07 27.91
N LYS A 347 -0.22 -15.91 29.14
CA LYS A 347 -0.08 -14.60 29.82
C LYS A 347 0.77 -13.57 29.05
N HIS A 348 1.72 -14.00 28.23
CA HIS A 348 2.61 -13.12 27.44
C HIS A 348 1.92 -12.41 26.27
N ILE A 349 0.70 -12.80 25.89
CA ILE A 349 -0.09 -12.14 24.84
C ILE A 349 -1.45 -11.63 25.34
N ASP A 350 -1.59 -11.44 26.67
CA ASP A 350 -2.85 -11.11 27.35
C ASP A 350 -3.57 -9.86 26.81
N VAL A 351 -2.82 -8.80 26.53
CA VAL A 351 -3.36 -7.55 25.95
C VAL A 351 -4.06 -7.81 24.62
N ARG A 352 -3.53 -8.72 23.79
CA ARG A 352 -4.15 -9.06 22.50
C ARG A 352 -5.43 -9.86 22.69
N PHE A 353 -5.50 -10.74 23.70
CA PHE A 353 -6.74 -11.45 24.03
C PHE A 353 -7.85 -10.51 24.42
N HIS A 354 -7.57 -9.62 25.38
CA HIS A 354 -8.55 -8.66 25.84
C HIS A 354 -9.05 -7.77 24.69
N PHE A 355 -8.13 -7.29 23.85
CA PHE A 355 -8.46 -6.46 22.70
C PHE A 355 -9.41 -7.16 21.71
N ILE A 356 -9.07 -8.34 21.18
CA ILE A 356 -9.95 -9.00 20.19
C ILE A 356 -11.31 -9.36 20.80
N ARG A 357 -11.32 -9.86 22.05
CA ARG A 357 -12.57 -10.20 22.76
C ARG A 357 -13.48 -8.99 22.93
N GLU A 358 -12.91 -7.83 23.28
CA GLU A 358 -13.66 -6.58 23.38
C GLU A 358 -14.29 -6.20 22.04
N GLN A 359 -13.54 -6.30 20.94
CA GLN A 359 -14.04 -5.98 19.61
C GLN A 359 -15.15 -6.94 19.12
N VAL A 360 -15.09 -8.23 19.50
CA VAL A 360 -16.17 -9.19 19.26
C VAL A 360 -17.40 -8.85 20.11
N LYS A 361 -17.21 -8.51 21.39
CA LYS A 361 -18.30 -8.13 22.31
C LYS A 361 -19.01 -6.85 21.86
N GLU A 362 -18.26 -5.88 21.34
CA GLU A 362 -18.77 -4.63 20.76
C GLU A 362 -19.41 -4.82 19.37
N LYS A 363 -19.43 -6.05 18.84
CA LYS A 363 -19.94 -6.38 17.49
C LYS A 363 -19.25 -5.59 16.37
N ILE A 364 -17.99 -5.22 16.57
CA ILE A 364 -17.14 -4.68 15.51
C ILE A 364 -16.71 -5.83 14.57
N LEU A 365 -16.56 -7.04 15.11
CA LEU A 365 -16.07 -8.24 14.42
C LEU A 365 -16.95 -9.46 14.70
N SER A 366 -16.94 -10.44 13.80
CA SER A 366 -17.62 -11.74 13.97
C SER A 366 -16.78 -12.95 13.58
#